data_AF-X1FUX9-F1
#
_entry.id   AF-X1FUX9-F1
#
_cell.length_a   1.000
_cell.length_b   1.000
_cell.length_c   1.000
_cell.angle_alpha   90.00
_cell.angle_beta   90.00
_cell.angle_gamma   90.00
#
_symmetry.space_group_name_H-M   'P 1'
#
loop_
_entity.id
_entity.type
_entity.pdbx_description
1 polymer ?
#
loop_
_entity_poly.entity_id
_entity_poly.type
_entity_poly.pdbx_seq_one_letter_code
_entity_poly.pdbx_strand_id
1 'polypeptide(L)'
;KKPIRSLSGIVNVSVLTKPYPCPGKCVFCPTEKGFPKSYLGGEPAADRAKALNFDPYLQTKRRIEMLKAQGHPTDKIELRIIGGTFSFYPKRYQTWFITRCFVASNRVGGIKRRTSEKISSLKKEQKLNEKAKNRIIGISIETRPDFITKKEIL
;
A
#
# COMPACT_ATOMS: atom_id res chain seq x y z
N LYS A 1 -11.58 7.07 25.49
CA LYS A 1 -11.08 7.34 24.11
C LYS A 1 -9.59 7.00 24.07
N LYS A 2 -9.13 6.18 23.11
CA LYS A 2 -7.67 5.96 22.94
C LYS A 2 -7.02 7.28 22.49
N PRO A 3 -5.86 7.67 23.04
CA PRO A 3 -5.18 8.90 22.66
C PRO A 3 -4.70 8.81 21.20
N ILE A 4 -4.96 9.86 20.42
CA ILE A 4 -4.47 9.98 19.05
C ILE A 4 -2.97 10.31 19.14
N ARG A 5 -2.13 9.34 18.78
CA ARG A 5 -0.65 9.50 18.78
C ARG A 5 -0.09 10.09 17.48
N SER A 6 -0.94 10.46 16.52
CA SER A 6 -0.55 11.09 15.24
C SER A 6 -0.35 12.60 15.37
N LEU A 7 0.31 13.05 16.43
CA LEU A 7 0.55 14.49 16.70
C LEU A 7 1.48 15.14 15.66
N SER A 8 2.30 14.36 14.95
CA SER A 8 3.15 14.84 13.85
C SER A 8 2.39 15.18 12.56
N GLY A 9 1.09 14.88 12.49
CA GLY A 9 0.25 15.13 11.32
C GLY A 9 0.48 14.20 10.12
N ILE A 10 1.33 13.16 10.24
CA ILE A 10 1.53 12.15 9.21
C ILE A 10 0.88 10.83 9.66
N VAL A 11 0.10 10.20 8.78
CA VAL A 11 -0.52 8.90 9.04
C VAL A 11 0.09 7.78 8.20
N ASN A 12 0.29 6.63 8.85
CA ASN A 12 0.80 5.43 8.21
C ASN A 12 -0.33 4.61 7.57
N VAL A 13 -0.22 4.43 6.26
CA VAL A 13 -1.10 3.57 5.47
C VAL A 13 -0.28 2.39 4.97
N SER A 14 -0.34 1.27 5.70
CA SER A 14 0.31 0.02 5.30
C SER A 14 -0.60 -0.83 4.42
N VAL A 15 -0.05 -1.31 3.30
CA VAL A 15 -0.73 -2.19 2.33
C VAL A 15 0.15 -3.41 2.05
N LEU A 16 -0.46 -4.60 2.04
CA LEU A 16 0.25 -5.85 1.75
C LEU A 16 0.11 -6.21 0.28
N THR A 17 1.22 -6.69 -0.28
CA THR A 17 1.26 -7.32 -1.60
C THR A 17 0.54 -8.68 -1.59
N LYS A 18 0.13 -9.15 -2.78
CA LYS A 18 -0.46 -10.49 -2.92
C LYS A 18 0.59 -11.56 -2.59
N PRO A 19 0.18 -12.75 -2.12
CA PRO A 19 1.09 -13.89 -2.01
C PRO A 19 1.82 -14.15 -3.34
N TYR A 20 3.14 -14.29 -3.27
CA TYR A 20 4.00 -14.51 -4.43
C TYR A 20 5.23 -15.33 -4.04
N PRO A 21 5.80 -16.12 -4.96
CA PRO A 21 7.01 -16.87 -4.67
C PRO A 21 8.13 -15.96 -4.16
N CYS A 22 8.82 -16.40 -3.11
CA CYS A 22 9.98 -15.70 -2.59
C CYS A 22 11.25 -16.27 -3.25
N PRO A 23 12.17 -15.42 -3.75
CA PRO A 23 13.43 -15.89 -4.34
C PRO A 23 14.41 -16.39 -3.27
N GLY A 24 14.20 -16.01 -2.01
CA GLY A 24 15.06 -16.37 -0.90
C GLY A 24 14.64 -17.69 -0.24
N LYS A 25 15.63 -18.49 0.14
CA LYS A 25 15.46 -19.64 1.05
C LYS A 25 15.86 -19.20 2.45
N CYS A 26 14.89 -18.93 3.32
CA CYS A 26 15.13 -18.53 4.70
C CYS A 26 14.41 -19.49 5.65
N VAL A 27 15.17 -20.15 6.52
CA VAL A 27 14.67 -21.12 7.52
C VAL A 27 13.85 -20.47 8.63
N PHE A 28 14.08 -19.18 8.89
CA PHE A 28 13.35 -18.43 9.93
C PHE A 28 12.08 -17.74 9.42
N CYS A 29 11.95 -17.52 8.11
CA CYS A 29 10.80 -16.80 7.57
C CYS A 29 9.54 -17.69 7.63
N PRO A 30 8.51 -17.32 8.40
CA PRO A 30 7.28 -18.08 8.44
C PRO A 30 6.58 -18.05 7.08
N THR A 31 5.84 -19.11 6.79
CA THR A 31 5.08 -19.25 5.54
C THR A 31 3.68 -19.74 5.87
N GLU A 32 2.68 -18.93 5.57
CA GLU A 32 1.27 -19.31 5.72
C GLU A 32 0.57 -19.23 4.36
N LYS A 33 -0.24 -20.25 4.04
CA LYS A 33 -0.95 -20.31 2.77
C LYS A 33 -1.89 -19.11 2.64
N GLY A 34 -1.76 -18.39 1.53
CA GLY A 34 -2.60 -17.22 1.24
C GLY A 34 -2.10 -15.92 1.84
N PHE A 35 -0.90 -15.88 2.44
CA PHE A 35 -0.22 -14.67 2.87
C PHE A 35 1.13 -14.49 2.16
N PRO A 36 1.62 -13.24 1.98
CA PRO A 36 2.98 -13.02 1.53
C PRO A 36 4.00 -13.51 2.58
N LYS A 37 5.20 -13.86 2.13
CA LYS A 37 6.29 -14.36 2.99
C LYS A 37 6.52 -13.41 4.18
N SER A 38 6.73 -13.99 5.37
CA SER A 38 6.94 -13.31 6.65
C SER A 38 5.70 -12.67 7.30
N TYR A 39 4.52 -12.73 6.66
CA TYR A 39 3.27 -12.21 7.24
C TYR A 39 2.30 -13.36 7.53
N LEU A 40 1.55 -13.23 8.62
CA LEU A 40 0.69 -14.27 9.18
C LEU A 40 -0.72 -13.76 9.47
N GLY A 41 -1.68 -14.69 9.56
CA GLY A 41 -3.02 -14.39 10.06
C GLY A 41 -2.99 -13.93 11.51
N GLY A 42 -3.97 -13.10 11.89
CA GLY A 42 -4.08 -12.51 13.23
C GLY A 42 -3.37 -11.16 13.38
N GLU A 43 -2.54 -10.79 12.40
CA GLU A 43 -1.98 -9.44 12.34
C GLU A 43 -3.00 -8.46 11.72
N PRO A 44 -3.32 -7.32 12.36
CA PRO A 44 -4.38 -6.44 11.91
C PRO A 44 -4.23 -5.94 10.46
N ALA A 45 -2.98 -5.72 10.00
CA ALA A 45 -2.73 -5.31 8.62
C ALA A 45 -2.89 -6.47 7.63
N ALA A 46 -2.40 -7.65 7.99
CA ALA A 46 -2.48 -8.84 7.16
C ALA A 46 -3.94 -9.32 7.00
N ASP A 47 -4.70 -9.37 8.09
CA ASP A 47 -6.11 -9.77 8.06
C ASP A 47 -6.95 -8.83 7.22
N ARG A 48 -6.72 -7.51 7.33
CA ARG A 48 -7.38 -6.52 6.46
C ARG A 48 -7.00 -6.73 4.99
N ALA A 49 -5.73 -7.01 4.70
CA ALA A 49 -5.30 -7.24 3.34
C ALA A 49 -5.93 -8.49 2.74
N LYS A 50 -5.96 -9.59 3.50
CA LYS A 50 -6.61 -10.86 3.11
C LYS A 50 -8.11 -10.67 2.87
N ALA A 51 -8.81 -9.97 3.77
CA ALA A 51 -10.24 -9.66 3.60
C ALA A 51 -10.53 -8.80 2.35
N LEU A 52 -9.54 -8.05 1.87
CA LEU A 52 -9.62 -7.22 0.67
C LEU A 52 -8.94 -7.87 -0.55
N ASN A 53 -8.67 -9.17 -0.50
CA ASN A 53 -8.01 -9.94 -1.56
C ASN A 53 -6.69 -9.33 -2.04
N PHE A 54 -5.97 -8.66 -1.14
CA PHE A 54 -4.74 -7.93 -1.43
C PHE A 54 -4.88 -6.87 -2.55
N ASP A 55 -6.09 -6.32 -2.78
CA ASP A 55 -6.28 -5.24 -3.74
C ASP A 55 -5.70 -3.91 -3.19
N PRO A 56 -4.68 -3.31 -3.82
CA PRO A 56 -4.01 -2.10 -3.33
C PRO A 56 -4.93 -0.89 -3.20
N TYR A 57 -5.91 -0.75 -4.09
CA TYR A 57 -6.86 0.36 -4.05
C TYR A 57 -7.79 0.22 -2.85
N LEU A 58 -8.39 -0.97 -2.67
CA LEU A 58 -9.30 -1.23 -1.56
C LEU A 58 -8.56 -1.10 -0.22
N GLN A 59 -7.36 -1.67 -0.11
CA GLN A 59 -6.54 -1.58 1.11
C GLN A 59 -6.25 -0.12 1.48
N THR A 60 -5.76 0.67 0.52
CA THR A 60 -5.44 2.09 0.73
C THR A 60 -6.68 2.89 1.11
N LYS A 61 -7.76 2.76 0.32
CA LYS A 61 -9.02 3.47 0.55
C LYS A 61 -9.61 3.15 1.92
N ARG A 62 -9.76 1.86 2.26
CA ARG A 62 -10.32 1.44 3.55
C ARG A 62 -9.48 1.92 4.72
N ARG A 63 -8.15 1.86 4.61
CA ARG A 63 -7.27 2.33 5.68
C ARG A 63 -7.42 3.84 5.92
N ILE A 64 -7.51 4.64 4.86
CA ILE A 64 -7.73 6.09 4.96
C ILE A 64 -9.11 6.38 5.58
N GLU A 65 -10.18 5.69 5.13
CA GLU A 65 -11.52 5.81 5.70
C GLU A 65 -11.56 5.49 7.20
N MET A 66 -10.92 4.40 7.61
CA MET A 66 -10.81 4.01 9.02
C MET A 66 -10.09 5.07 9.85
N LEU A 67 -8.98 5.61 9.35
CA LEU A 67 -8.22 6.65 10.03
C LEU A 67 -9.03 7.94 10.18
N LYS A 68 -9.77 8.35 9.14
CA LYS A 68 -10.70 9.50 9.20
C LYS A 68 -11.80 9.28 10.24
N ALA A 69 -12.41 8.10 10.25
CA ALA A 69 -13.46 7.75 11.22
C ALA A 69 -12.96 7.73 12.66
N GLN A 70 -11.67 7.44 12.86
CA GLN A 70 -10.99 7.50 14.15
C GLN A 70 -10.52 8.92 14.53
N GLY A 71 -10.74 9.93 13.68
CA GLY A 71 -10.38 11.31 13.92
C GLY A 71 -8.93 11.67 13.59
N HIS A 72 -8.18 10.80 12.89
CA HIS A 72 -6.81 11.11 12.48
C HIS A 72 -6.80 12.05 11.26
N PRO A 73 -5.91 13.07 11.23
CA PRO A 73 -5.68 13.89 10.05
C PRO A 73 -5.04 13.02 8.96
N THR A 74 -5.65 12.96 7.78
CA THR A 74 -5.19 12.08 6.68
C THR A 74 -4.65 12.88 5.49
N ASP A 75 -4.37 14.16 5.67
CA ASP A 75 -3.85 15.06 4.64
C ASP A 75 -2.43 14.72 4.21
N LYS A 76 -1.66 14.07 5.08
CA LYS A 76 -0.31 13.56 4.82
C LYS A 76 -0.22 12.07 5.13
N ILE A 77 0.09 11.28 4.12
CA ILE A 77 0.17 9.83 4.18
C ILE A 77 1.59 9.38 3.89
N GLU A 78 2.13 8.56 4.78
CA GLU A 78 3.27 7.69 4.46
C GLU A 78 2.70 6.33 4.02
N LEU A 79 2.90 5.99 2.75
CA LEU A 79 2.48 4.72 2.18
C LEU A 79 3.55 3.66 2.45
N ARG A 80 3.20 2.61 3.19
CA ARG A 80 4.11 1.50 3.49
C ARG A 80 3.69 0.25 2.73
N ILE A 81 4.47 -0.14 1.72
CA ILE A 81 4.23 -1.36 0.93
C ILE A 81 5.02 -2.49 1.56
N ILE A 82 4.28 -3.49 2.03
CA ILE A 82 4.82 -4.58 2.85
C ILE A 82 4.47 -5.96 2.32
N GLY A 83 5.22 -6.96 2.75
CA GLY A 83 5.04 -8.34 2.33
C GLY A 83 5.96 -8.78 1.21
N GLY A 84 6.48 -10.00 1.34
CA GLY A 84 7.27 -10.65 0.32
C GLY A 84 8.54 -9.87 -0.04
N THR A 85 8.89 -9.88 -1.33
CA THR A 85 10.03 -9.13 -1.88
C THR A 85 9.50 -8.29 -3.04
N PHE A 86 9.14 -7.02 -2.78
CA PHE A 86 8.42 -6.21 -3.78
C PHE A 86 9.14 -6.13 -5.13
N SER A 87 10.47 -5.99 -5.11
CA SER A 87 11.30 -5.92 -6.31
C SER A 87 11.36 -7.21 -7.13
N PHE A 88 10.94 -8.36 -6.56
CA PHE A 88 10.86 -9.64 -7.27
C PHE A 88 9.55 -9.82 -8.05
N TYR A 89 8.52 -9.00 -7.77
CA TYR A 89 7.28 -9.06 -8.54
C TYR A 89 7.52 -8.58 -9.98
N PRO A 90 6.72 -9.03 -10.97
CA PRO A 90 6.80 -8.50 -12.33
C PRO A 90 6.61 -6.98 -12.34
N LYS A 91 7.40 -6.25 -13.15
CA LYS A 91 7.35 -4.78 -13.21
C LYS A 91 5.94 -4.23 -13.48
N ARG A 92 5.16 -4.91 -14.32
CA ARG A 92 3.74 -4.57 -14.55
C ARG A 92 2.91 -4.61 -13.27
N TYR A 93 3.13 -5.59 -12.39
CA TYR A 93 2.46 -5.67 -11.10
C TYR A 93 2.92 -4.56 -10.16
N GLN A 94 4.22 -4.30 -10.06
CA GLN A 94 4.76 -3.22 -9.22
C GLN A 94 4.15 -1.86 -9.61
N THR A 95 4.20 -1.50 -10.90
CA THR A 95 3.63 -0.24 -11.41
C THR A 95 2.12 -0.19 -11.20
N TRP A 96 1.39 -1.27 -11.50
CA TRP A 96 -0.04 -1.34 -11.26
C TRP A 96 -0.37 -1.13 -9.77
N PHE A 97 0.36 -1.79 -8.88
CA PHE A 97 0.11 -1.75 -7.45
C PHE A 97 0.24 -0.34 -6.89
N ILE A 98 1.36 0.34 -7.19
CA ILE A 98 1.60 1.72 -6.77
C ILE A 98 0.57 2.67 -7.40
N THR A 99 0.26 2.51 -8.69
CA THR A 99 -0.76 3.33 -9.38
C THR A 99 -2.11 3.23 -8.67
N ARG A 100 -2.52 2.02 -8.26
CA ARG A 100 -3.78 1.78 -7.56
C ARG A 100 -3.82 2.40 -6.16
N CYS A 101 -2.69 2.46 -5.45
CA CYS A 101 -2.57 3.19 -4.19
C CYS A 101 -2.77 4.71 -4.39
N PHE A 102 -2.10 5.30 -5.39
CA PHE A 102 -2.32 6.71 -5.73
C PHE A 102 -3.75 7.01 -6.13
N VAL A 103 -4.35 6.16 -6.98
CA VAL A 103 -5.76 6.26 -7.38
C VAL A 103 -6.69 6.25 -6.17
N ALA A 104 -6.42 5.40 -5.17
CA ALA A 104 -7.19 5.39 -3.94
C ALA A 104 -7.07 6.72 -3.20
N SER A 105 -5.85 7.16 -2.89
CA SER A 105 -5.59 8.44 -2.20
C SER A 105 -6.20 9.64 -2.93
N ASN A 106 -6.12 9.68 -4.26
CA ASN A 106 -6.69 10.77 -5.07
C ASN A 106 -8.22 10.84 -4.98
N ARG A 107 -8.90 9.70 -4.78
CA ARG A 107 -10.35 9.57 -4.93
C ARG A 107 -11.09 9.29 -3.61
N VAL A 108 -10.41 9.17 -2.47
CA VAL A 108 -11.07 8.93 -1.18
C VAL A 108 -12.04 10.07 -0.84
N GLY A 109 -13.32 9.75 -0.70
CA GLY A 109 -14.39 10.71 -0.38
C GLY A 109 -14.94 11.49 -1.58
N GLY A 110 -14.51 11.17 -2.81
CA GLY A 110 -15.13 11.69 -4.03
C GLY A 110 -16.47 11.02 -4.34
N ILE A 111 -17.34 11.73 -5.06
CA ILE A 111 -18.64 11.24 -5.54
C ILE A 111 -18.41 10.00 -6.43
N LYS A 112 -19.19 8.94 -6.14
CA LYS A 112 -19.29 7.63 -6.81
C LYS A 112 -18.37 7.41 -8.03
N ARG A 113 -17.56 6.35 -7.95
CA ARG A 113 -16.85 5.72 -9.09
C ARG A 113 -17.71 5.83 -10.35
N ARG A 114 -17.28 6.63 -11.33
CA ARG A 114 -17.67 6.33 -12.72
C ARG A 114 -17.05 4.98 -13.01
N THR A 115 -17.88 3.99 -13.29
CA THR A 115 -17.52 2.59 -13.58
C THR A 115 -16.50 2.47 -14.73
N SER A 116 -16.30 3.55 -15.48
CA SER A 116 -15.43 3.72 -16.65
C SER A 116 -14.23 4.65 -16.43
N GLU A 117 -13.84 4.98 -15.20
CA GLU A 117 -12.65 5.82 -14.97
C GLU A 117 -11.38 5.10 -15.45
N LYS A 118 -10.89 5.53 -16.62
CA LYS A 118 -9.68 5.02 -17.25
C LYS A 118 -8.52 5.26 -16.29
N ILE A 119 -7.98 4.18 -15.70
CA ILE A 119 -6.78 4.26 -14.85
C ILE A 119 -5.69 4.88 -15.70
N SER A 120 -5.18 6.02 -15.24
CA SER A 120 -4.11 6.70 -15.95
C SER A 120 -2.74 6.12 -15.59
N SER A 121 -1.70 6.53 -16.31
CA SER A 121 -0.33 6.11 -15.99
C SER A 121 0.06 6.54 -14.58
N LEU A 122 0.99 5.81 -13.95
CA LEU A 122 1.51 6.12 -12.62
C LEU A 122 1.89 7.61 -12.47
N LYS A 123 2.61 8.14 -13.46
CA LYS A 123 3.05 9.55 -13.49
C LYS A 123 1.89 10.54 -13.44
N LYS A 124 0.78 10.23 -14.10
CA LYS A 124 -0.41 11.10 -14.08
C LYS A 124 -1.12 11.04 -12.72
N GLU A 125 -1.24 9.85 -12.12
CA GLU A 125 -1.82 9.71 -10.78
C GLU A 125 -0.96 10.36 -9.69
N GLN A 126 0.38 10.31 -9.81
CA GLN A 126 1.31 11.05 -8.96
C GLN A 126 1.08 12.56 -9.05
N LYS A 127 0.99 13.11 -10.27
CA LYS A 127 0.74 14.54 -10.50
C LYS A 127 -0.61 15.01 -9.96
N LEU A 128 -1.64 14.16 -10.06
CA LEU A 128 -2.93 14.44 -9.42
C LEU A 128 -2.80 14.45 -7.89
N ASN A 129 -1.97 13.58 -7.33
CA ASN A 129 -1.79 13.45 -5.89
C ASN A 129 -1.09 14.65 -5.24
N GLU A 130 -0.26 15.39 -5.97
CA GLU A 130 0.35 16.64 -5.52
C GLU A 130 -0.67 17.66 -4.97
N LYS A 131 -1.89 17.65 -5.52
CA LYS A 131 -3.00 18.55 -5.15
C LYS A 131 -4.17 17.83 -4.45
N ALA A 132 -4.03 16.55 -4.14
CA ALA A 132 -5.11 15.76 -3.54
C ALA A 132 -5.32 16.12 -2.06
N LYS A 133 -6.53 15.84 -1.53
CA LYS A 133 -6.82 15.99 -0.09
C LYS A 133 -6.05 14.99 0.77
N ASN A 134 -5.73 13.83 0.22
CA ASN A 134 -4.98 12.76 0.87
C ASN A 134 -3.65 12.57 0.12
N ARG A 135 -2.61 13.29 0.53
CA ARG A 135 -1.33 13.33 -0.20
C ARG A 135 -0.40 12.23 0.31
N ILE A 136 0.16 11.47 -0.62
CA ILE A 136 1.23 10.53 -0.34
C ILE A 136 2.53 11.32 -0.36
N ILE A 137 3.07 11.60 0.83
CA ILE A 137 4.29 12.40 1.02
C ILE A 137 5.56 11.54 1.10
N GLY A 138 5.41 10.23 1.26
CA GLY A 138 6.49 9.27 1.35
C GLY A 138 6.01 7.88 0.99
N ILE A 139 6.90 7.07 0.42
CA ILE A 139 6.66 5.66 0.12
C ILE A 139 7.82 4.85 0.69
N SER A 140 7.50 3.89 1.54
CA SER A 140 8.44 2.94 2.14
C SER A 140 8.11 1.55 1.58
N ILE A 141 9.09 0.88 0.97
CA ILE A 141 8.90 -0.42 0.30
C ILE A 141 9.76 -1.47 0.98
N GLU A 142 9.14 -2.58 1.40
CA GLU A 142 9.86 -3.77 1.84
C GLU A 142 10.38 -4.57 0.64
N THR A 143 11.67 -4.81 0.62
CA THR A 143 12.33 -5.68 -0.36
C THR A 143 13.60 -6.25 0.24
N ARG A 144 14.15 -7.28 -0.39
CA ARG A 144 15.38 -7.91 0.08
C ARG A 144 16.60 -7.10 -0.40
N PRO A 145 17.69 -7.04 0.39
CA PRO A 145 18.89 -6.30 0.00
C PRO A 145 19.51 -6.74 -1.32
N ASP A 146 19.43 -8.03 -1.67
CA ASP A 146 19.93 -8.59 -2.93
C ASP A 146 19.17 -8.11 -4.17
N PHE A 147 18.01 -7.47 -4.00
CA PHE A 147 17.23 -6.87 -5.08
C PHE A 147 17.44 -5.36 -5.23
N ILE A 148 18.21 -4.73 -4.34
CA ILE A 148 18.57 -3.31 -4.44
C ILE A 148 19.73 -3.15 -5.43
N THR A 149 19.39 -3.14 -6.71
CA THR A 149 20.36 -2.97 -7.81
C THR A 149 20.23 -1.58 -8.44
N LYS A 150 21.25 -1.11 -9.18
CA LYS A 150 21.16 0.15 -9.93
C LYS A 150 19.93 0.21 -10.84
N LYS A 151 19.60 -0.91 -11.51
CA LYS A 151 18.42 -1.03 -12.39
C LYS A 151 17.09 -1.02 -11.61
N GLU A 152 17.11 -1.38 -10.33
CA GLU A 152 15.92 -1.31 -9.49
C GLU A 152 15.65 0.12 -9.01
N ILE A 153 16.71 0.89 -8.75
CA ILE A 153 16.63 2.25 -8.20
C ILE A 153 16.44 3.30 -9.31
N LEU A 154 17.11 3.15 -10.46
CA LEU A 154 17.11 4.09 -11.59
C LEU A 154 16.00 3.79 -12.60
#